data_AF-A0A3D5YDE5-F1
#
_entry.id   AF-A0A3D5YDE5-F1
#
_cell.length_a   1.000
_cell.length_b   1.000
_cell.length_c   1.000
_cell.angle_alpha   90.00
_cell.angle_beta   90.00
_cell.angle_gamma   90.00
#
_symmetry.space_group_name_H-M   'P 1'
#
loop_
_entity.id
_entity.type
_entity.pdbx_description
1 polymer ?
#
loop_
_entity_poly.entity_id
_entity_poly.type
_entity_poly.pdbx_seq_one_letter_code
_entity_poly.pdbx_strand_id
1 'polypeptide(L)' 'MTKFSPEEYDAWYKTPLGSLCDRLEKEAIFALFKPKGLVLDVGCGTGNYTLELAR' A
#
# COMPACT_ATOMS: atom_id res chain seq x y z
N MET A 1 20.42 -9.56 -11.30
CA MET A 1 19.12 -9.20 -10.71
C MET A 1 18.84 -7.75 -11.08
N THR A 2 17.84 -7.49 -11.91
CA THR A 2 17.34 -6.13 -12.13
C THR A 2 16.80 -5.61 -10.81
N LYS A 3 17.35 -4.49 -10.34
CA LYS A 3 17.02 -3.89 -9.04
C LYS A 3 16.01 -2.78 -9.32
N PHE A 4 14.74 -3.02 -9.02
CA PHE A 4 13.70 -1.99 -9.11
C PHE A 4 13.95 -0.94 -8.01
N SER A 5 13.80 0.33 -8.35
CA SER A 5 13.89 1.42 -7.39
C SER A 5 12.56 1.62 -6.65
N PRO A 6 12.56 2.20 -5.44
CA PRO A 6 11.33 2.60 -4.76
C PRO A 6 10.45 3.55 -5.60
N GLU A 7 11.06 4.42 -6.39
CA GLU A 7 10.35 5.35 -7.27
C GLU A 7 9.64 4.61 -8.42
N GLU A 8 10.25 3.56 -8.98
CA GLU A 8 9.62 2.70 -9.99
C GLU A 8 8.44 1.91 -9.41
N TYR A 9 8.56 1.47 -8.15
CA TYR A 9 7.46 0.84 -7.41
C TYR A 9 6.28 1.82 -7.23
N ASP A 10 6.54 3.03 -6.73
CA ASP A 10 5.49 4.03 -6.52
C ASP A 10 4.88 4.53 -7.83
N ALA A 11 5.65 4.57 -8.93
CA ALA A 11 5.17 4.97 -10.24
C ALA A 11 4.12 4.00 -10.81
N TRP A 12 4.20 2.71 -10.49
CA TRP A 12 3.22 1.71 -10.94
C TRP A 12 1.81 2.05 -10.48
N TYR A 13 1.64 2.46 -9.22
CA TYR A 13 0.37 2.86 -8.64
C TYR A 13 -0.24 4.13 -9.25
N LYS A 14 0.53 4.89 -10.04
CA LYS A 14 0.04 6.07 -10.78
C LYS A 14 -0.55 5.70 -12.15
N THR A 15 -0.36 4.47 -12.62
CA THR A 15 -0.99 3.98 -13.85
C THR A 15 -2.47 3.70 -13.64
N PRO A 16 -3.33 3.71 -14.69
CA PRO A 16 -4.75 3.40 -14.53
C PRO A 16 -5.03 2.02 -13.93
N LEU A 17 -4.21 1.01 -14.26
CA LEU A 17 -4.35 -0.33 -13.70
C LEU A 17 -3.83 -0.39 -12.26
N GLY A 18 -2.65 0.18 -12.00
CA GLY A 18 -2.05 0.17 -10.66
C GLY A 18 -2.92 0.90 -9.64
N SER A 19 -3.54 2.02 -10.02
CA SER A 19 -4.45 2.76 -9.12
C SER A 19 -5.75 2.00 -8.85
N LEU A 20 -6.26 1.25 -9.85
CA LEU A 20 -7.40 0.36 -9.64
C LEU A 20 -7.05 -0.78 -8.68
N CYS A 21 -5.90 -1.43 -8.87
CA CYS A 21 -5.41 -2.47 -7.98
C CYS A 21 -5.23 -1.96 -6.54
N ASP A 22 -4.51 -0.85 -6.34
CA ASP A 22 -4.30 -0.22 -5.03
C ASP A 22 -5.61 0.00 -4.28
N ARG A 23 -6.59 0.59 -4.96
CA ARG A 23 -7.89 0.88 -4.36
C ARG A 23 -8.63 -0.40 -3.97
N LEU A 24 -8.72 -1.39 -4.87
CA LEU A 24 -9.44 -2.63 -4.60
C LEU A 24 -8.78 -3.45 -3.48
N GLU A 25 -7.45 -3.50 -3.45
CA GLU A 25 -6.70 -4.20 -2.41
C GLU A 25 -6.89 -3.52 -1.04
N LYS A 26 -6.78 -2.19 -0.99
CA LYS A 26 -7.04 -1.42 0.24
C LYS A 26 -8.46 -1.57 0.72
N GLU A 27 -9.46 -1.47 -0.16
CA GLU A 27 -10.87 -1.69 0.19
C GLU A 27 -11.06 -3.07 0.83
N ALA A 28 -10.47 -4.12 0.24
CA ALA A 28 -10.56 -5.47 0.77
C ALA A 28 -9.84 -5.62 2.13
N ILE A 29 -8.62 -5.10 2.25
CA ILE A 29 -7.83 -5.16 3.48
C ILE A 29 -8.54 -4.41 4.61
N PHE A 30 -8.96 -3.16 4.39
CA PHE A 30 -9.58 -2.34 5.43
C PHE A 30 -11.02 -2.76 5.76
N ALA A 31 -11.72 -3.47 4.88
CA ALA A 31 -12.98 -4.12 5.24
C ALA A 31 -12.81 -5.18 6.35
N LEU A 32 -11.66 -5.87 6.36
CA LEU A 32 -11.33 -6.91 7.33
C LEU A 32 -10.52 -6.38 8.53
N PHE A 33 -9.68 -5.37 8.29
CA PHE A 33 -8.76 -4.83 9.28
C PHE A 33 -9.46 -3.84 10.21
N LYS A 34 -9.76 -4.27 11.44
CA LYS A 34 -10.43 -3.48 12.48
C LYS A 34 -9.50 -3.26 13.68
N PRO A 35 -8.42 -2.47 13.52
CA PRO A 35 -7.38 -2.37 14.53
C PRO A 35 -7.88 -1.70 15.82
N LYS A 36 -7.30 -2.11 16.95
CA LYS A 36 -7.40 -1.41 18.23
C LYS A 36 -6.00 -1.25 18.81
N GLY A 37 -5.62 -0.03 19.20
CA GLY A 37 -4.31 0.25 19.76
C GLY A 37 -3.21 0.39 18.71
N LEU A 38 -1.98 0.02 19.07
CA LEU A 38 -0.79 0.19 18.23
C LEU A 38 -0.78 -0.82 17.08
N VAL A 39 -0.58 -0.32 15.85
CA VAL A 39 -0.46 -1.13 14.63
C VAL A 39 0.98 -1.13 14.15
N LEU A 40 1.46 -2.27 13.68
CA LEU A 40 2.76 -2.45 13.04
C LEU A 40 2.58 -2.95 11.60
N ASP A 41 3.07 -2.19 10.63
CA ASP A 41 3.15 -2.56 9.21
C ASP A 41 4.54 -3.12 8.91
N VAL A 42 4.68 -4.45 8.95
CA VAL A 42 5.97 -5.13 8.78
C VAL A 42 6.30 -5.28 7.30
N GLY A 43 7.47 -4.79 6.89
CA GLY A 43 7.87 -4.82 5.48
C GLY A 43 7.16 -3.75 4.65
N CYS A 44 6.83 -2.60 5.26
CA CYS A 44 5.99 -1.56 4.68
C CYS A 44 6.52 -0.90 3.39
N GLY A 45 7.78 -1.15 3.00
CA GLY A 45 8.37 -0.57 1.78
C GLY A 45 8.34 0.97 1.84
N THR A 46 7.74 1.61 0.82
CA THR A 46 7.51 3.07 0.79
C THR A 46 6.34 3.53 1.68
N GLY A 47 5.73 2.60 2.42
CA GLY A 47 4.70 2.88 3.42
C GLY A 47 3.30 3.00 2.84
N ASN A 48 3.00 2.42 1.67
CA ASN A 48 1.70 2.60 1.00
C ASN A 48 0.50 2.35 1.95
N TYR A 49 0.48 1.22 2.67
CA TYR A 49 -0.59 0.91 3.62
C TYR A 49 -0.50 1.72 4.92
N THR A 50 0.71 1.93 5.46
CA THR A 50 0.92 2.79 6.63
C THR A 50 0.38 4.20 6.41
N LEU A 51 0.68 4.80 5.25
CA LEU A 51 0.24 6.15 4.88
C LEU A 51 -1.28 6.20 4.68
N GLU A 52 -1.88 5.16 4.11
CA GLU A 52 -3.33 5.07 3.98
C GLU A 52 -4.00 4.95 5.35
N LEU A 53 -3.47 4.12 6.25
CA LEU A 53 -3.99 3.93 7.60
C LEU A 53 -3.84 5.17 8.48
N ALA A 54 -2.86 6.03 8.20
CA ALA A 54 -2.59 7.25 8.95
C ALA A 54 -3.49 8.45 8.56
N ARG A 55 -4.35 8.30 7.55
CA ARG A 55 -5.34 9.31 7.13
C ARG A 55 -6.58 9.27 8.01
#